data_AF-A0A6J1H3E5-F1
#
_entry.id   AF-A0A6J1H3E5-F1
#
_cell.length_a   1.000
_cell.length_b   1.000
_cell.length_c   1.000
_cell.angle_alpha   90.00
_cell.angle_beta   90.00
_cell.angle_gamma   90.00
#
_symmetry.space_group_name_H-M   'P 1'
#
loop_
_entity.id
_entity.type
_entity.pdbx_description
1 polymer ?
#
loop_
_entity_poly.entity_id
_entity_poly.type
_entity_poly.pdbx_seq_one_letter_code
_entity_poly.pdbx_strand_id
1 'polypeptide(L)'
;MSEEYLTNPDGLVITDSTWTYKIPTIDTIPKQLNVEILNSGRHKNHILSSKASGESPLLLAASVHCATRAAIKEARKQICTWKRRDESGYALQLDVPATMPVVKELCGLDSVESYLKWIKEWRSTVS
;
A
#
# COMPACT_ATOMS: atom_id res chain seq x y z
N MET A 1 3.29 -1.20 5.69
CA MET A 1 2.98 -2.65 5.58
C MET A 1 4.30 -3.38 5.49
N SER A 2 4.85 -3.77 6.64
CA SER A 2 6.23 -4.29 6.77
C SER A 2 6.30 -5.63 7.51
N GLU A 3 5.28 -5.95 8.30
CA GLU A 3 5.21 -7.21 9.04
C GLU A 3 4.93 -8.35 8.06
N GLU A 4 5.87 -9.29 8.00
CA GLU A 4 5.80 -10.48 7.16
C GLU A 4 6.34 -11.66 7.97
N TYR A 5 5.62 -12.78 7.91
CA TYR A 5 5.99 -14.01 8.59
C TYR A 5 6.43 -15.03 7.55
N LEU A 6 7.72 -15.36 7.55
CA LEU A 6 8.32 -16.25 6.55
C LEU A 6 8.69 -17.60 7.15
N THR A 7 8.42 -18.66 6.39
CA THR A 7 8.77 -20.04 6.75
C THR A 7 9.61 -20.70 5.66
N ASN A 8 10.60 -21.48 6.06
CA ASN A 8 11.39 -22.32 5.17
C ASN A 8 10.55 -23.50 4.62
N PRO A 9 11.03 -24.18 3.56
CA PRO A 9 10.39 -25.39 3.03
C PRO A 9 10.16 -26.50 4.07
N ASP A 10 11.01 -26.55 5.09
CA ASP A 10 10.91 -27.50 6.21
C ASP A 10 9.85 -27.09 7.28
N GLY A 11 9.16 -25.95 7.08
CA GLY A 11 8.16 -25.41 8.00
C GLY A 11 8.74 -24.62 9.18
N LEU A 12 10.05 -24.40 9.22
CA LEU A 12 10.71 -23.60 10.26
C LEU A 12 10.59 -22.10 10.00
N VAL A 13 10.41 -21.32 11.06
CA VAL A 13 10.27 -19.86 11.01
C VAL A 13 11.62 -19.22 10.68
N ILE A 14 11.64 -18.35 9.68
CA ILE A 14 12.83 -17.57 9.28
C ILE A 14 12.85 -16.23 10.03
N THR A 15 11.68 -15.64 10.25
CA THR A 15 11.50 -14.33 10.89
C THR A 15 11.43 -14.46 12.41
N ASP A 16 12.52 -14.91 13.04
CA ASP A 16 12.62 -15.22 14.47
C ASP A 16 13.20 -14.09 15.35
N SER A 17 13.60 -12.97 14.74
CA SER A 17 14.26 -11.87 15.45
C SER A 17 13.71 -10.51 15.05
N THR A 18 13.99 -9.49 15.87
CA THR A 18 13.65 -8.09 15.55
C THR A 18 14.41 -7.55 14.33
N TRP A 19 15.46 -8.25 13.88
CA TRP A 19 16.17 -7.94 12.65
C TRP A 19 15.42 -8.42 11.41
N THR A 20 14.67 -9.52 11.52
CA THR A 20 13.97 -10.16 10.41
C THR A 20 12.46 -9.89 10.39
N TYR A 21 11.81 -9.71 11.55
CA TYR A 21 10.41 -9.30 11.69
C TYR A 21 10.29 -7.80 12.00
N LYS A 22 9.59 -7.04 11.15
CA LYS A 22 9.55 -5.56 11.21
C LYS A 22 8.17 -5.01 11.55
N ILE A 23 7.95 -4.76 12.84
CA ILE A 23 6.80 -4.00 13.33
C ILE A 23 6.84 -2.54 12.84
N PRO A 24 5.68 -1.87 12.72
CA PRO A 24 5.60 -0.44 12.48
C PRO A 24 6.40 0.36 13.52
N THR A 25 7.29 1.23 13.05
CA THR A 25 8.06 2.18 13.86
C THR A 25 7.56 3.61 13.64
N ILE A 26 8.15 4.58 14.35
CA ILE A 26 7.82 6.01 14.21
C ILE A 26 7.89 6.52 12.76
N ASP A 27 8.78 5.94 11.95
CA ASP A 27 8.97 6.31 10.54
C ASP A 27 7.86 5.81 9.61
N THR A 28 7.03 4.88 10.09
CA THR A 28 5.97 4.24 9.29
C THR A 28 4.58 4.81 9.56
N ILE A 29 4.44 5.70 10.55
CA ILE A 29 3.19 6.36 10.91
C ILE A 29 2.86 7.43 9.85
N PRO A 30 1.58 7.66 9.49
CA PRO A 30 1.20 8.76 8.62
C PRO A 30 1.70 10.10 9.17
N LYS A 31 2.34 10.89 8.31
CA LYS A 31 2.85 12.23 8.67
C LYS A 31 1.76 13.13 9.27
N GLN A 32 0.52 12.95 8.81
CA GLN A 32 -0.66 13.58 9.37
C GLN A 32 -1.67 12.49 9.72
N LEU A 33 -2.02 12.39 11.00
CA LEU A 33 -3.03 11.48 11.53
C LEU A 33 -4.12 12.30 12.21
N ASN A 34 -5.26 12.45 11.55
CA ASN A 34 -6.41 13.17 12.10
C ASN A 34 -7.37 12.15 12.72
N VAL A 35 -7.72 12.32 14.00
CA VAL A 35 -8.64 11.44 14.72
C VAL A 35 -9.71 12.28 15.39
N GLU A 36 -10.96 11.94 15.12
CA GLU A 36 -12.14 12.60 15.71
C GLU A 36 -13.03 11.56 16.39
N ILE A 37 -13.49 11.87 17.60
CA ILE A 37 -14.43 11.03 18.33
C ILE A 37 -15.84 11.59 18.09
N LEU A 38 -16.68 10.84 17.39
CA LEU A 38 -18.04 11.26 17.12
C LEU A 38 -18.90 11.22 18.38
N ASN A 39 -19.48 12.37 18.75
CA ASN A 39 -20.48 12.44 19.81
C ASN A 39 -21.82 11.88 19.30
N SER A 40 -22.04 10.58 19.57
CA SER A 40 -23.26 9.87 19.15
C SER A 40 -24.42 9.97 20.16
N GLY A 41 -24.35 10.90 21.13
CA GLY A 41 -25.38 11.08 22.15
C GLY A 41 -25.38 9.99 23.23
N ARG A 42 -26.47 9.93 24.01
CA ARG A 42 -26.59 9.04 25.17
C ARG A 42 -27.13 7.66 24.77
N HIS A 43 -26.32 6.62 25.02
CA HIS A 43 -26.69 5.21 24.80
C HIS A 43 -27.15 4.57 26.11
N LYS A 44 -28.46 4.30 26.22
CA LYS A 44 -29.09 3.80 27.47
C LYS A 44 -28.71 2.35 27.82
N ASN A 45 -28.35 1.55 26.83
CA ASN A 45 -28.07 0.12 27.00
C ASN A 45 -26.60 -0.17 27.32
N HIS A 46 -25.76 0.86 27.39
CA HIS A 46 -24.32 0.72 27.60
C HIS A 46 -23.91 1.34 28.94
N ILE A 47 -22.93 0.72 29.61
CA ILE A 47 -22.34 1.26 30.83
C ILE A 47 -21.78 2.64 30.50
N LEU A 48 -22.29 3.66 31.19
CA LEU A 48 -21.92 5.06 30.98
C LEU A 48 -22.02 5.53 29.52
N SER A 49 -22.93 4.92 28.72
CA SER A 49 -23.07 5.22 27.30
C SER A 49 -21.79 4.98 26.46
N SER A 50 -20.91 4.08 26.90
CA SER A 50 -19.66 3.73 26.22
C SER A 50 -19.84 2.78 25.01
N LYS A 51 -18.81 2.67 24.17
CA LYS A 51 -18.72 1.70 23.07
C LYS A 51 -17.32 1.07 23.07
N ALA A 52 -17.24 -0.22 22.75
CA ALA A 52 -15.96 -0.90 22.59
C ALA A 52 -15.23 -0.38 21.33
N SER A 53 -13.93 -0.12 21.45
CA SER A 53 -13.10 0.42 20.37
C SER A 53 -11.73 -0.25 20.28
N GLY A 54 -11.49 -1.38 20.99
CA GLY A 54 -10.17 -2.02 20.98
C GLY A 54 -9.77 -2.53 19.60
N GLU A 55 -10.64 -3.32 18.96
CA GLU A 55 -10.35 -3.99 17.69
C GLU A 55 -10.81 -3.17 16.46
N SER A 56 -11.85 -2.37 16.62
CA SER A 56 -12.50 -1.67 15.49
C SER A 56 -11.53 -0.80 14.66
N PRO A 57 -10.58 -0.06 15.26
CA PRO A 57 -9.62 0.74 14.50
C PRO A 57 -8.60 -0.10 13.71
N LEU A 58 -8.35 -1.36 14.09
CA LEU A 58 -7.38 -2.21 13.41
C LEU A 58 -7.78 -2.43 11.94
N LEU A 59 -9.08 -2.62 11.68
CA LEU A 59 -9.60 -2.76 10.32
C LEU A 59 -9.40 -1.51 9.47
N LEU A 60 -9.38 -0.32 10.08
CA LEU A 60 -9.15 0.94 9.35
C LEU A 60 -7.77 1.00 8.71
N ALA A 61 -6.79 0.22 9.19
CA ALA A 61 -5.47 0.11 8.57
C ALA A 61 -5.53 -0.43 7.13
N ALA A 62 -6.57 -1.18 6.76
CA ALA A 62 -6.79 -1.64 5.39
C ALA A 62 -6.95 -0.48 4.38
N SER A 63 -7.30 0.72 4.85
CA SER A 63 -7.34 1.93 4.01
C SER A 63 -5.99 2.23 3.36
N VAL A 64 -4.88 2.01 4.07
CA VAL A 64 -3.52 2.20 3.55
C VAL A 64 -3.22 1.20 2.43
N HIS A 65 -3.61 -0.07 2.61
CA HIS A 65 -3.47 -1.11 1.58
C HIS A 65 -4.25 -0.75 0.31
N CYS A 66 -5.50 -0.30 0.46
CA CYS A 66 -6.33 0.16 -0.64
C CYS A 66 -5.71 1.38 -1.36
N ALA A 67 -5.16 2.33 -0.61
CA ALA A 67 -4.47 3.49 -1.19
C ALA A 67 -3.22 3.06 -1.98
N THR A 68 -2.42 2.12 -1.47
CA THR A 68 -1.27 1.56 -2.20
C THR A 68 -1.70 0.87 -3.48
N ARG A 69 -2.77 0.05 -3.45
CA ARG A 69 -3.32 -0.60 -4.64
C ARG A 69 -3.78 0.42 -5.69
N ALA A 70 -4.44 1.50 -5.27
CA ALA A 70 -4.84 2.58 -6.16
C ALA A 70 -3.62 3.31 -6.77
N ALA A 71 -2.59 3.58 -5.97
CA ALA A 71 -1.35 4.21 -6.44
C ALA A 71 -0.62 3.36 -7.49
N ILE A 72 -0.52 2.04 -7.27
CA ILE A 72 0.07 1.11 -8.25
C ILE A 72 -0.72 1.12 -9.56
N LYS A 73 -2.06 1.14 -9.48
CA LYS A 73 -2.92 1.21 -10.66
C LYS A 73 -2.64 2.46 -11.49
N GLU A 74 -2.55 3.63 -10.85
CA GLU A 74 -2.23 4.87 -11.56
C GLU A 74 -0.79 4.91 -12.09
N ALA A 75 0.19 4.35 -11.35
CA ALA A 75 1.56 4.22 -11.83
C ALA A 75 1.63 3.37 -13.12
N ARG A 76 0.89 2.26 -13.18
CA ARG A 76 0.80 1.41 -14.39
C ARG A 76 0.20 2.13 -15.57
N LYS A 77 -0.91 2.85 -15.37
CA LYS A 77 -1.52 3.69 -16.41
C LYS A 77 -0.51 4.68 -16.97
N GLN A 78 0.25 5.34 -16.10
CA GLN A 78 1.26 6.32 -16.51
C GLN A 78 2.33 5.67 -17.40
N ILE A 79 2.82 4.47 -17.03
CA ILE A 79 3.79 3.73 -17.84
C ILE A 79 3.19 3.30 -19.19
N CYS A 80 1.92 2.88 -19.22
CA CYS A 80 1.23 2.56 -20.47
C CYS A 80 1.15 3.77 -21.41
N THR A 81 0.86 4.98 -20.87
CA THR A 81 0.85 6.20 -21.68
C THR A 81 2.22 6.49 -22.30
N TRP A 82 3.32 6.29 -21.56
CA TRP A 82 4.67 6.50 -22.08
C TRP A 82 5.05 5.48 -23.14
N LYS A 83 4.65 4.21 -22.95
CA LYS A 83 4.93 3.12 -23.89
C LYS A 83 3.98 3.06 -25.09
N ARG A 84 2.95 3.94 -25.16
CA ARG A 84 1.87 3.92 -26.15
C ARG A 84 1.27 2.51 -26.33
N ARG A 85 1.06 1.80 -25.21
CA ARG A 85 0.38 0.51 -25.19
C ARG A 85 -1.01 0.67 -24.62
N ASP A 86 -1.98 0.01 -25.25
CA ASP A 86 -3.32 -0.10 -24.70
C ASP A 86 -3.27 -0.89 -23.39
N GLU A 87 -3.89 -0.33 -22.36
CA GLU A 87 -4.00 -0.94 -21.05
C GLU A 87 -4.96 -2.14 -21.18
N SER A 88 -4.42 -3.35 -21.31
CA SER A 88 -5.24 -4.54 -21.12
C SER A 88 -5.70 -4.53 -19.66
N GLY A 89 -6.99 -4.22 -19.47
CA GLY A 89 -7.63 -3.88 -18.18
C GLY A 89 -7.72 -5.05 -17.21
N TYR A 90 -6.60 -5.68 -16.89
CA TYR A 90 -6.53 -6.71 -15.86
C TYR A 90 -6.67 -6.07 -14.48
N ALA A 91 -7.51 -6.67 -13.65
CA ALA A 91 -7.60 -6.29 -12.25
C ALA A 91 -6.23 -6.52 -11.58
N LEU A 92 -5.66 -5.45 -11.02
CA LEU A 92 -4.46 -5.54 -10.18
C LEU A 92 -4.82 -6.32 -8.90
N GLN A 93 -4.28 -7.53 -8.79
CA GLN A 93 -4.23 -8.28 -7.54
C GLN A 93 -2.99 -7.81 -6.75
N LEU A 94 -3.22 -7.36 -5.53
CA LEU A 94 -2.18 -6.98 -4.57
C LEU A 94 -2.43 -7.78 -3.29
N ASP A 95 -1.61 -8.81 -3.10
CA ASP A 95 -1.68 -9.67 -1.94
C ASP A 95 -1.18 -8.95 -0.68
N VAL A 96 -1.53 -9.47 0.49
CA VAL A 96 -1.11 -8.94 1.79
C VAL A 96 0.02 -9.83 2.31
N PRO A 97 1.11 -9.27 2.86
CA PRO A 97 1.41 -7.84 3.00
C PRO A 97 1.92 -7.19 1.70
N ALA A 98 1.50 -5.95 1.43
CA ALA A 98 2.06 -5.16 0.33
C ALA A 98 3.42 -4.57 0.72
N THR A 99 4.44 -5.43 0.72
CA THR A 99 5.84 -5.08 1.01
C THR A 99 6.46 -4.26 -0.12
N MET A 100 7.52 -3.51 0.20
CA MET A 100 8.20 -2.65 -0.78
C MET A 100 8.66 -3.38 -2.05
N PRO A 101 9.25 -4.60 -1.98
CA PRO A 101 9.63 -5.35 -3.18
C PRO A 101 8.43 -5.65 -4.09
N VAL A 102 7.32 -6.13 -3.51
CA VAL A 102 6.08 -6.45 -4.25
C VAL A 102 5.50 -5.19 -4.89
N VAL A 103 5.40 -4.09 -4.14
CA VAL A 103 4.89 -2.81 -4.67
C VAL A 103 5.77 -2.31 -5.83
N LYS A 104 7.09 -2.39 -5.69
CA LYS A 104 8.05 -1.94 -6.72
C LYS A 104 7.96 -2.77 -7.99
N GLU A 105 7.86 -4.09 -7.85
CA GLU A 105 7.67 -5.01 -8.97
C GLU A 105 6.36 -4.71 -9.70
N LEU A 106 5.26 -4.56 -8.95
CA LEU A 106 3.96 -4.27 -9.53
C LEU A 106 3.91 -2.89 -10.21
N CYS A 107 4.63 -1.89 -9.70
CA CYS A 107 4.74 -0.57 -10.33
C CYS A 107 5.59 -0.58 -11.62
N GLY A 108 6.38 -1.62 -11.89
CA GLY A 108 7.25 -1.71 -13.06
C GLY A 108 8.69 -1.23 -12.77
N LEU A 109 9.64 -2.16 -12.91
CA LEU A 109 11.06 -1.90 -12.70
C LEU A 109 11.68 -0.99 -13.77
N ASP A 110 11.06 -0.90 -14.95
CA ASP A 110 11.52 -0.13 -16.10
C ASP A 110 10.85 1.25 -16.23
N SER A 111 10.20 1.72 -15.16
CA SER A 111 9.48 3.01 -15.13
C SER A 111 10.36 4.19 -15.52
N VAL A 112 11.59 4.26 -14.99
CA VAL A 112 12.55 5.33 -15.28
C VAL A 112 13.02 5.29 -16.74
N GLU A 113 13.35 4.12 -17.26
CA GLU A 113 13.80 3.97 -18.64
C GLU A 113 12.68 4.34 -19.62
N SER A 114 11.46 3.91 -19.33
CA SER A 114 10.26 4.23 -20.10
C SER A 114 10.02 5.74 -20.16
N TYR A 115 10.15 6.42 -19.02
CA TYR A 115 10.02 7.87 -18.93
C TYR A 115 11.11 8.60 -19.74
N LEU A 116 12.36 8.19 -19.60
CA LEU A 116 13.47 8.81 -20.33
C LEU A 116 13.35 8.64 -21.85
N LYS A 117 12.91 7.45 -22.30
CA LYS A 117 12.62 7.20 -23.71
C LYS A 117 11.49 8.09 -24.22
N TRP A 118 10.39 8.17 -23.48
CA TRP A 118 9.26 9.02 -23.81
C TRP A 118 9.64 10.51 -23.92
N ILE A 119 10.45 11.03 -22.98
CA ILE A 119 10.94 12.42 -23.06
C ILE A 119 11.78 12.66 -24.32
N LYS A 120 12.71 11.74 -24.64
CA LYS A 120 13.58 11.89 -25.81
C LYS A 120 12.76 11.92 -27.10
N GLU A 121 11.81 11.00 -27.24
CA GLU A 121 10.89 10.94 -28.38
C GLU A 121 10.05 12.23 -28.49
N TRP A 122 9.49 12.70 -27.38
CA TRP A 122 8.70 13.92 -27.36
C TRP A 122 9.51 15.15 -27.78
N ARG A 123 10.75 15.29 -27.30
CA ARG A 123 11.65 16.40 -27.70
C ARG A 123 11.98 16.37 -29.20
N SER A 124 12.18 15.18 -29.77
CA SER A 124 12.42 15.04 -31.21
C SER A 124 11.22 15.37 -32.10
N THR A 125 9.99 15.30 -31.57
CA THR A 125 8.77 15.67 -32.33
C THR A 125 8.45 17.17 -32.30
N VAL A 126 9.08 17.94 -31.42
CA VAL A 126 8.81 19.37 -31.19
C VAL A 126 9.86 20.28 -31.84
N SER A 127 11.00 19.72 -32.28
CA SER A 127 12.02 20.44 -33.07
C SER A 127 11.84 20.18 -34.56
#